data_AF-A0A9N9GT28-F1
#
_entry.id   AF-A0A9N9GT28-F1
#
_cell.length_a   1.000
_cell.length_b   1.000
_cell.length_c   1.000
_cell.angle_alpha   90.00
_cell.angle_beta   90.00
_cell.angle_gamma   90.00
#
_symmetry.space_group_name_H-M   'P 1'
#
loop_
_entity.id
_entity.type
_entity.pdbx_description
1 polymer ?
#
loop_
_entity_poly.entity_id
_entity_poly.type
_entity_poly.pdbx_seq_one_letter_code
_entity_poly.pdbx_strand_id
1 'polypeptide(L)'
;MPPQNSRSLCLYRHALRYLRSPNLPFPYLSSKLCYNTRELFEIYRYEQDQRKVNNLIEWGWQDLEFLKSWKHVEKDLLNKIFRGFGNSASLNITTEVKESSSDDKN
;
A
#
# COMPACT_ATOMS: atom_id res chain seq x y z
N MET A 1 -16.99 26.35 -10.13
CA MET A 1 -16.34 25.09 -9.68
C MET A 1 -15.20 24.80 -10.64
N PRO A 2 -13.98 24.46 -10.17
CA PRO A 2 -12.91 24.06 -11.08
C PRO A 2 -13.32 22.78 -11.82
N PRO A 3 -12.89 22.57 -13.08
CA PRO A 3 -13.27 21.40 -13.85
C PRO A 3 -12.77 20.15 -13.14
N GLN A 4 -13.69 19.27 -12.76
CA GLN A 4 -13.32 17.93 -12.30
C GLN A 4 -12.66 17.21 -13.48
N ASN A 5 -11.35 16.97 -13.38
CA ASN A 5 -10.61 16.24 -14.39
C ASN A 5 -11.19 14.83 -14.49
N SER A 6 -11.98 14.56 -15.53
CA SER A 6 -12.70 13.29 -15.72
C SER A 6 -11.77 12.07 -15.69
N ARG A 7 -10.49 12.27 -16.04
CA ARG A 7 -9.45 11.24 -16.02
C ARG A 7 -9.06 10.83 -14.60
N SER A 8 -8.94 11.78 -13.66
CA SER A 8 -8.58 11.46 -12.27
C SER A 8 -9.72 10.70 -11.58
N LEU A 9 -10.96 11.12 -11.78
CA LEU A 9 -12.13 10.43 -11.25
C LEU A 9 -12.28 9.02 -11.84
N CYS A 10 -11.97 8.84 -13.12
CA CYS A 10 -11.94 7.53 -13.76
C CYS A 10 -10.90 6.62 -13.09
N LEU A 11 -9.66 7.08 -12.97
CA LEU A 11 -8.59 6.35 -12.29
C LEU A 11 -8.98 5.96 -10.86
N TYR A 12 -9.50 6.90 -10.07
CA TYR A 12 -9.97 6.65 -8.70
C TYR A 12 -11.00 5.51 -8.63
N ARG A 13 -12.01 5.55 -9.50
CA ARG A 13 -13.06 4.52 -9.57
C ARG A 13 -12.48 3.17 -9.97
N HIS A 14 -11.60 3.14 -10.96
CA HIS A 14 -10.97 1.90 -11.44
C HIS A 14 -10.07 1.28 -10.37
N ALA A 15 -9.26 2.09 -9.68
CA ALA A 15 -8.42 1.63 -8.57
C ALA A 15 -9.25 1.02 -7.45
N LEU A 16 -10.25 1.75 -6.92
CA LEU A 16 -11.10 1.23 -5.84
C LEU A 16 -11.91 -0.01 -6.25
N ARG A 17 -12.37 -0.09 -7.49
CA ARG A 17 -13.07 -1.28 -8.00
C ARG A 17 -12.15 -2.49 -8.02
N TYR A 18 -10.92 -2.34 -8.51
CA TYR A 18 -9.95 -3.43 -8.53
C TYR A 18 -9.54 -3.87 -7.12
N LEU A 19 -9.25 -2.92 -6.23
CA LEU A 19 -8.83 -3.21 -4.86
C LEU A 19 -9.90 -3.92 -4.02
N ARG A 20 -11.19 -3.76 -4.36
CA ARG A 20 -12.30 -4.50 -3.73
C ARG A 20 -12.67 -5.78 -4.47
N SER A 21 -12.06 -6.03 -5.62
CA SER A 21 -12.39 -7.18 -6.44
C SER A 21 -11.80 -8.47 -5.86
N PRO A 22 -12.45 -9.62 -6.09
CA PRO A 22 -11.88 -10.92 -5.73
C PRO A 22 -10.60 -11.25 -6.51
N ASN A 23 -10.28 -10.49 -7.56
CA ASN A 23 -9.08 -10.67 -8.37
C ASN A 23 -7.82 -10.06 -7.72
N LEU A 24 -7.97 -9.32 -6.61
CA LEU A 24 -6.82 -8.82 -5.86
C LEU A 24 -6.11 -10.00 -5.16
N PRO A 25 -4.82 -10.26 -5.45
CA PRO A 25 -4.10 -11.40 -4.85
C PRO A 25 -3.94 -11.31 -3.33
N PHE A 26 -4.11 -10.14 -2.71
CA PHE A 26 -4.07 -9.93 -1.25
C PHE A 26 -5.37 -9.33 -0.74
N PRO A 27 -6.44 -10.14 -0.59
CA PRO A 27 -7.71 -9.64 -0.08
C PRO A 27 -7.56 -9.02 1.31
N TYR A 28 -6.63 -9.53 2.13
CA TYR A 28 -6.33 -8.99 3.47
C TYR A 28 -5.75 -7.56 3.44
N LEU A 29 -5.15 -7.11 2.34
CA LEU A 29 -4.67 -5.73 2.18
C LEU A 29 -5.74 -4.78 1.62
N SER A 30 -6.89 -5.30 1.15
CA SER A 30 -7.91 -4.51 0.44
C SER A 30 -8.31 -3.24 1.21
N SER A 31 -8.62 -3.38 2.51
CA SER A 31 -9.03 -2.25 3.35
C SER A 31 -7.95 -1.16 3.45
N LYS A 32 -6.69 -1.57 3.69
CA LYS A 32 -5.55 -0.64 3.81
C LYS A 32 -5.23 0.03 2.47
N LEU A 33 -5.23 -0.71 1.37
CA LEU A 33 -5.00 -0.16 0.03
C LEU A 33 -6.12 0.80 -0.36
N CYS A 34 -7.39 0.45 -0.11
CA CYS A 34 -8.52 1.34 -0.36
C CYS A 34 -8.45 2.62 0.48
N TYR A 35 -8.00 2.54 1.73
CA TYR A 35 -7.77 3.72 2.57
C TYR A 35 -6.68 4.61 1.97
N ASN A 36 -5.50 4.04 1.69
CA ASN A 36 -4.37 4.76 1.12
C ASN A 36 -4.71 5.42 -0.23
N THR A 37 -5.47 4.74 -1.10
CA THR A 37 -5.92 5.32 -2.36
C THR A 37 -6.84 6.52 -2.14
N ARG A 38 -7.75 6.50 -1.16
CA ARG A 38 -8.59 7.66 -0.86
C ARG A 38 -7.76 8.84 -0.36
N GLU A 39 -6.86 8.58 0.59
CA GLU A 39 -5.96 9.59 1.13
C GLU A 39 -5.11 10.24 0.05
N LEU A 40 -4.54 9.44 -0.86
CA LEU A 40 -3.73 9.95 -1.97
C LEU A 40 -4.52 10.92 -2.86
N PHE A 41 -5.76 10.59 -3.20
CA PHE A 41 -6.63 11.47 -4.00
C PHE A 41 -7.06 12.72 -3.23
N GLU A 42 -7.20 12.65 -1.90
CA GLU A 42 -7.52 13.82 -1.08
C GLU A 42 -6.33 14.77 -0.96
N ILE A 43 -5.10 14.24 -0.78
CA ILE A 43 -3.86 15.04 -0.73
C ILE A 43 -3.70 15.92 -1.98
N TYR A 44 -4.01 15.37 -3.16
CA TYR A 44 -3.86 16.08 -4.44
C TYR A 44 -5.16 16.71 -4.95
N ARG A 45 -6.23 16.76 -4.14
CA ARG A 45 -7.56 17.23 -4.55
C ARG A 45 -7.58 18.66 -5.09
N TYR A 46 -6.75 19.53 -4.51
CA TYR A 46 -6.70 20.95 -4.84
C TYR A 46 -5.46 21.32 -5.68
N GLU A 47 -4.72 20.33 -6.19
CA GLU A 47 -3.56 20.56 -7.05
C GLU A 47 -3.97 21.33 -8.31
N GLN A 48 -3.29 22.43 -8.59
CA GLN A 48 -3.61 23.33 -9.71
C GLN A 48 -2.63 23.14 -10.88
N ASP A 49 -1.43 22.61 -10.62
CA ASP A 49 -0.44 22.35 -11.67
C ASP A 49 -0.91 21.20 -12.58
N GLN A 50 -1.38 21.56 -13.78
CA GLN A 50 -1.89 20.60 -14.75
C GLN A 50 -0.83 19.59 -15.22
N ARG A 51 0.46 19.98 -15.28
CA ARG A 51 1.53 19.03 -15.65
C ARG A 51 1.70 17.99 -14.55
N LYS A 52 1.73 18.43 -13.30
CA LYS A 52 1.80 17.53 -12.14
C LYS A 52 0.58 16.62 -12.05
N VAL A 53 -0.64 17.15 -12.24
CA VAL A 53 -1.87 16.35 -12.26
C VAL A 53 -1.82 15.28 -13.35
N ASN A 54 -1.37 15.64 -14.56
CA ASN A 54 -1.25 14.67 -15.65
C ASN A 54 -0.23 13.57 -15.35
N ASN A 55 0.93 13.92 -14.80
CA ASN A 55 1.95 12.94 -14.39
C ASN A 55 1.42 12.00 -13.30
N LEU A 56 0.72 12.54 -12.29
CA LEU A 56 0.13 11.72 -11.22
C LEU A 56 -0.92 10.75 -11.76
N ILE A 57 -1.74 11.18 -12.73
CA ILE A 57 -2.72 10.31 -13.38
C ILE A 57 -2.01 9.20 -14.17
N GLU A 58 -0.95 9.53 -14.91
CA GLU A 58 -0.17 8.55 -15.68
C GLU A 58 0.47 7.50 -14.78
N TRP A 59 1.17 7.94 -13.73
CA TRP A 59 1.78 7.05 -12.74
C TRP A 59 0.73 6.18 -12.04
N GLY A 60 -0.41 6.75 -11.66
CA GLY A 60 -1.47 5.97 -11.02
C GLY A 60 -2.07 4.89 -11.92
N TRP A 61 -2.12 5.09 -13.25
CA TRP A 61 -2.48 4.03 -14.19
C TRP A 61 -1.40 2.95 -14.28
N GLN A 62 -0.13 3.34 -14.32
CA GLN A 62 0.99 2.40 -14.32
C GLN A 62 1.00 1.54 -13.04
N ASP A 63 0.80 2.16 -11.87
CA ASP A 63 0.69 1.48 -10.58
C ASP A 63 -0.48 0.51 -10.54
N LEU A 64 -1.63 0.89 -11.10
CA LEU A 64 -2.80 0.03 -11.16
C LEU A 64 -2.56 -1.19 -12.06
N GLU A 65 -1.92 -1.01 -13.22
CA GLU A 65 -1.54 -2.13 -14.09
C GLU A 65 -0.47 -3.02 -13.43
N PHE A 66 0.48 -2.43 -12.71
CA PHE A 66 1.46 -3.18 -11.93
C PHE A 66 0.76 -4.05 -10.87
N LEU A 67 -0.17 -3.51 -10.10
CA LEU A 67 -0.97 -4.26 -9.11
C LEU A 67 -1.83 -5.36 -9.76
N LYS A 68 -2.32 -5.17 -10.99
CA LYS A 68 -3.05 -6.19 -11.75
C LYS A 68 -2.15 -7.31 -12.24
N SER A 69 -0.88 -7.02 -12.55
CA SER A 69 0.06 -8.02 -13.06
C SER A 69 0.48 -9.04 -11.99
N TRP A 70 0.36 -8.69 -10.71
CA TRP A 70 0.76 -9.60 -9.62
C TRP A 70 -0.12 -10.85 -9.50
N LYS A 71 -1.27 -10.92 -10.16
CA LYS A 71 -2.02 -12.17 -10.31
C LYS A 71 -1.19 -13.30 -10.95
N HIS A 72 -0.09 -12.96 -11.61
CA HIS A 72 0.82 -13.89 -12.30
C HIS A 72 2.08 -14.24 -11.48
N VAL A 73 2.28 -13.64 -10.31
CA VAL A 73 3.44 -13.92 -9.46
C VAL A 73 3.08 -15.02 -8.46
N GLU A 74 4.02 -15.91 -8.16
CA GLU A 74 3.81 -16.99 -7.18
C GLU A 74 3.34 -16.45 -5.82
N LYS A 75 2.25 -17.03 -5.31
CA LYS A 75 1.58 -16.61 -4.08
C LYS A 75 2.54 -16.56 -2.88
N ASP A 76 3.50 -17.47 -2.82
CA ASP A 76 4.48 -17.54 -1.71
C ASP A 76 5.53 -16.43 -1.78
N LEU A 77 5.98 -16.06 -2.99
CA LEU A 77 6.87 -14.93 -3.18
C LEU A 77 6.17 -13.62 -2.79
N LEU A 78 4.92 -13.47 -3.22
CA LEU A 78 4.11 -12.30 -2.84
C LEU A 78 3.85 -12.24 -1.34
N ASN A 79 3.48 -13.35 -0.71
CA ASN A 79 3.30 -13.42 0.74
C ASN A 79 4.58 -13.07 1.50
N LYS A 80 5.76 -13.45 1.01
CA LYS A 80 7.05 -13.04 1.60
C LYS A 80 7.27 -11.53 1.51
N ILE A 81 6.95 -10.92 0.37
CA ILE A 81 7.06 -9.46 0.18
C ILE A 81 6.10 -8.72 1.12
N PHE A 82 4.87 -9.22 1.31
CA PHE A 82 3.81 -8.50 2.04
C PHE A 82 3.56 -8.95 3.48
N ARG A 83 4.21 -10.01 3.98
CA ARG A 83 4.08 -10.47 5.38
C ARG A 83 4.44 -9.39 6.40
N GLY A 84 5.36 -8.48 6.06
CA GLY A 84 5.75 -7.36 6.94
C GLY A 84 4.72 -6.23 7.03
N PHE A 85 3.75 -6.14 6.12
CA PHE A 85 2.81 -5.01 6.07
C PHE A 85 1.54 -5.19 6.93
N GLY A 86 1.30 -6.41 7.43
CA GLY A 86 0.12 -6.78 8.23
C GLY A 86 0.34 -6.85 9.75
N ASN A 87 1.60 -6.96 10.22
CA ASN A 87 1.92 -7.28 11.63
C ASN A 87 2.76 -6.22 12.36
N SER A 88 2.63 -4.94 12.02
CA SER A 88 3.32 -3.86 12.77
C SER A 88 2.62 -3.47 14.09
N ALA A 89 1.71 -4.30 14.63
CA ALA A 89 0.99 -4.03 15.87
C ALA A 89 1.37 -4.97 17.04
N SER A 90 2.33 -5.89 16.85
CA SER A 90 2.64 -6.89 17.88
C SER A 90 4.11 -7.33 17.87
N LEU A 91 5.02 -6.37 18.05
CA LEU A 91 6.35 -6.66 18.60
C LEU A 91 6.40 -6.09 20.01
N ASN A 92 5.86 -6.85 20.98
CA ASN A 92 6.36 -6.78 22.34
C ASN A 92 7.76 -7.39 22.32
N ILE A 93 8.77 -6.53 22.33
CA ILE A 93 10.15 -6.95 22.54
C ILE A 93 10.26 -7.32 24.01
N THR A 94 10.15 -8.60 24.33
CA THR A 94 10.61 -9.12 25.61
C THR A 94 12.13 -9.18 25.53
N THR A 95 12.79 -8.10 25.96
CA THR A 95 14.23 -8.07 26.18
C THR A 95 14.54 -8.96 27.39
N GLU A 96 14.86 -10.22 27.15
CA GLU A 96 15.58 -11.02 28.14
C GLU A 96 17.01 -10.49 28.21
N VAL A 97 17.26 -9.66 29.23
CA VAL A 97 18.61 -9.27 29.65
C VAL A 97 19.26 -10.53 30.22
N LYS A 98 20.20 -11.13 29.49
CA LYS A 98 21.17 -12.06 30.08
C LYS A 98 22.12 -11.25 30.96
N GLU A 99 21.85 -11.24 32.27
CA GLU A 99 22.84 -10.89 33.28
C GLU A 99 23.92 -11.98 33.29
N SER A 100 25.08 -11.68 32.72
CA SER A 100 26.31 -12.42 32.97
C SER A 100 26.80 -12.07 34.37
N SER A 101 26.50 -12.93 35.35
CA SER A 101 27.11 -12.89 36.68
C SER A 101 28.52 -13.46 36.58
N SER A 102 29.52 -12.60 36.80
CA SER A 102 30.91 -12.99 37.02
C SER A 102 31.04 -13.51 38.45
N ASP A 103 31.29 -14.82 38.61
CA ASP A 103 31.73 -15.38 39.89
C ASP A 103 33.26 -15.55 39.86
N ASP A 104 33.95 -14.60 40.50
CA ASP A 104 35.32 -14.73 40.97
C ASP A 104 35.35 -15.71 42.15
N LYS A 105 35.93 -16.90 41.96
CA LYS A 105 36.59 -17.69 43.02
C LYS A 105 37.65 -18.62 42.40
N ASN A 106 38.92 -18.25 42.46
CA ASN A 106 39.88 -18.78 43.45
C ASN A 106 41.28 -18.20 43.22
#